data_AF-A0A2V7QRV7-F1
#
_entry.id   AF-A0A2V7QRV7-F1
#
_cell.length_a   1.000
_cell.length_b   1.000
_cell.length_c   1.000
_cell.angle_alpha   90.00
_cell.angle_beta   90.00
_cell.angle_gamma   90.00
#
_symmetry.space_group_name_H-M   'P 1'
#
loop_
_entity.id
_entity.type
_entity.pdbx_description
1 polymer ?
#
loop_
_entity_poly.entity_id
_entity_poly.type
_entity_poly.pdbx_seq_one_letter_code
_entity_poly.pdbx_strand_id
1 'polypeptide(L)'
;MWFPLVVVGLVACREKGSGRIDSAGKSLPPVYSLGPAGNTNWNADAGPVMIVSTGSTGDTIEVVFPEATDSTIASFERIIPPISGLTFDLFGRGGKVKSSVSALPLPPADTDEECHFWPLAKLRSARANWRVGFASGHVNAIKVDSIEGMSSTDSAALAASLARTAATLPVAADPTFRGLPFRVRSAFTFRLDSVDVVVADVVRSVNEEANPRLEHILIVGEKAASTLGKYNVGYYSRTAGAEESTQATEVLTMVQIGAAKRPAIVVDIEYDDASKLGLIERMADGQWRATWRSAYTDC
;
A
#
# COMPACT_ATOMS: atom_id res chain seq x y z
N MET A 1 24.21 -7.75 -100.10
CA MET A 1 24.59 -6.36 -100.42
C MET A 1 23.92 -5.46 -99.38
N TRP A 2 24.71 -4.62 -98.70
CA TRP A 2 24.30 -3.60 -97.72
C TRP A 2 23.68 -4.01 -96.36
N PHE A 3 24.54 -3.90 -95.34
CA PHE A 3 24.25 -3.24 -94.04
C PHE A 3 24.13 -1.70 -94.28
N PRO A 4 23.46 -0.88 -93.42
CA PRO A 4 23.94 -0.68 -92.03
C PRO A 4 22.95 -0.17 -90.93
N LEU A 5 23.39 -0.31 -89.66
CA LEU A 5 23.39 0.67 -88.54
C LEU A 5 22.07 1.39 -88.11
N VAL A 6 21.69 1.69 -86.85
CA VAL A 6 22.18 1.70 -85.45
C VAL A 6 20.88 1.77 -84.58
N VAL A 7 20.76 1.51 -83.27
CA VAL A 7 21.17 2.34 -82.10
C VAL A 7 20.79 1.58 -80.81
N VAL A 8 21.83 1.32 -79.99
CA VAL A 8 22.00 1.52 -78.53
C VAL A 8 20.82 1.32 -77.57
N GLY A 9 21.05 0.49 -76.53
CA GLY A 9 20.21 0.45 -75.33
C GLY A 9 20.70 -0.48 -74.22
N LEU A 10 21.81 -0.11 -73.58
CA LEU A 10 22.26 -0.39 -72.20
C LEU A 10 22.02 -1.77 -71.53
N VAL A 11 23.16 -2.38 -71.18
CA VAL A 11 23.37 -3.47 -70.21
C VAL A 11 23.02 -3.00 -68.80
N ALA A 12 22.34 -3.82 -67.99
CA ALA A 12 22.67 -4.01 -66.57
C ALA A 12 21.97 -5.23 -65.97
N CYS A 13 22.73 -5.92 -65.12
CA CYS A 13 22.53 -7.25 -64.59
C CYS A 13 21.32 -7.42 -63.67
N ARG A 14 20.66 -8.57 -63.81
CA ARG A 14 19.61 -9.07 -62.93
C ARG A 14 20.25 -9.68 -61.68
N GLU A 15 20.27 -8.92 -60.59
CA GLU A 15 20.72 -9.42 -59.28
C GLU A 15 19.54 -10.05 -58.52
N LYS A 16 19.79 -11.26 -58.02
CA LYS A 16 18.82 -12.16 -57.42
C LYS A 16 18.73 -11.82 -55.93
N GLY A 17 17.77 -10.98 -55.55
CA GLY A 17 17.52 -10.62 -54.16
C GLY A 17 17.15 -11.85 -53.33
N SER A 18 18.07 -12.33 -52.49
CA SER A 18 17.76 -13.30 -51.44
C SER A 18 16.97 -12.59 -50.34
N GLY A 19 15.72 -13.01 -50.13
CA GLY A 19 14.89 -12.56 -49.02
C GLY A 19 15.55 -12.93 -47.69
N ARG A 20 16.06 -11.92 -46.99
CA ARG A 20 16.49 -12.01 -45.60
C ARG A 20 15.23 -12.01 -44.74
N ILE A 21 14.94 -13.14 -44.11
CA ILE A 21 13.93 -13.25 -43.05
C ILE A 21 14.54 -12.58 -41.82
N ASP A 22 14.14 -11.34 -41.54
CA ASP A 22 14.43 -10.70 -40.27
C ASP A 22 13.65 -11.44 -39.18
N SER A 23 14.37 -12.26 -38.43
CA SER A 23 13.89 -12.80 -37.17
C SER A 23 13.83 -11.63 -36.20
N ALA A 24 12.64 -11.05 -36.05
CA ALA A 24 12.33 -10.16 -34.94
C ALA A 24 12.70 -10.89 -33.65
N GLY A 25 13.76 -10.43 -32.99
CA GLY A 25 14.18 -10.96 -31.70
C GLY A 25 13.00 -10.90 -30.75
N LYS A 26 12.64 -12.04 -30.15
CA LYS A 26 11.71 -12.08 -29.03
C LYS A 26 12.22 -11.07 -28.00
N SER A 27 11.47 -9.99 -27.80
CA SER A 27 11.70 -9.09 -26.68
C SER A 27 11.71 -9.94 -25.42
N LEU A 28 12.81 -9.91 -24.69
CA LEU A 28 12.85 -10.50 -23.36
C LEU A 28 11.76 -9.83 -22.51
N PRO A 29 11.11 -10.56 -21.58
CA PRO A 29 10.21 -9.92 -20.63
C PRO A 29 10.96 -8.82 -19.89
N PRO A 30 10.32 -7.68 -19.60
CA PRO A 30 10.98 -6.59 -18.89
C PRO A 30 11.51 -7.11 -17.55
N VAL A 31 12.84 -7.10 -17.40
CA VAL A 31 13.49 -7.36 -16.12
C VAL A 31 13.33 -6.08 -15.32
N TYR A 32 12.42 -6.09 -14.34
CA TYR A 32 12.31 -4.95 -13.43
C TYR A 32 13.56 -4.84 -12.59
N SER A 33 13.99 -3.60 -12.38
CA SER A 33 14.95 -3.24 -11.35
C SER A 33 14.45 -3.73 -9.99
N LEU A 34 15.37 -4.13 -9.11
CA LEU A 34 15.09 -4.65 -7.76
C LEU A 34 14.44 -3.61 -6.80
N GLY A 35 13.96 -2.48 -7.31
CA GLY A 35 13.38 -1.39 -6.56
C GLY A 35 13.04 -0.19 -7.46
N PRO A 36 12.28 0.78 -6.94
CA PRO A 36 11.86 1.97 -7.67
C PRO A 36 13.06 2.80 -8.16
N ALA A 37 12.98 3.35 -9.39
CA ALA A 37 14.07 4.13 -9.98
C ALA A 37 14.20 5.55 -9.40
N GLY A 38 13.18 6.03 -8.68
CA GLY A 38 13.12 7.33 -8.01
C GLY A 38 13.01 7.20 -6.48
N ASN A 39 13.47 8.20 -5.74
CA ASN A 39 13.37 8.21 -4.28
C ASN A 39 11.96 8.62 -3.82
N THR A 40 11.04 7.67 -3.78
CA THR A 40 9.72 7.85 -3.14
C THR A 40 9.76 7.57 -1.64
N ASN A 41 10.94 7.31 -1.07
CA ASN A 41 11.16 6.77 0.27
C ASN A 41 10.53 5.37 0.50
N TRP A 42 10.17 4.65 -0.56
CA TRP A 42 9.80 3.24 -0.45
C TRP A 42 10.94 2.42 0.12
N ASN A 43 10.63 1.52 1.06
CA ASN A 43 11.59 0.56 1.55
C ASN A 43 11.76 -0.58 0.53
N ALA A 44 12.83 -0.52 -0.27
CA ALA A 44 13.10 -1.51 -1.32
C ALA A 44 13.20 -2.97 -0.81
N ASP A 45 13.50 -3.17 0.48
CA ASP A 45 13.52 -4.51 1.08
C ASP A 45 12.11 -5.14 1.15
N ALA A 46 11.04 -4.33 1.06
CA ALA A 46 9.65 -4.81 0.99
C ALA A 46 9.29 -5.42 -0.38
N GLY A 47 10.20 -5.32 -1.35
CA GLY A 47 10.04 -5.85 -2.69
C GLY A 47 9.69 -4.76 -3.72
N PRO A 48 9.55 -5.15 -5.00
CA PRO A 48 9.41 -4.21 -6.10
C PRO A 48 8.01 -3.58 -6.18
N VAL A 49 6.99 -4.27 -5.67
CA VAL A 49 5.59 -3.84 -5.71
C VAL A 49 4.84 -4.32 -4.47
N MET A 50 3.75 -3.62 -4.16
CA MET A 50 2.75 -4.07 -3.20
C MET A 50 1.45 -4.38 -3.95
N ILE A 51 0.69 -5.34 -3.47
CA ILE A 51 -0.65 -5.63 -4.01
C ILE A 51 -1.69 -5.39 -2.94
N VAL A 52 -2.86 -4.88 -3.32
CA VAL A 52 -3.99 -4.73 -2.40
C VAL A 52 -5.21 -5.46 -2.93
N SER A 53 -5.98 -6.02 -2.00
CA SER A 53 -7.19 -6.77 -2.35
C SER A 53 -8.27 -5.80 -2.78
N THR A 54 -8.86 -6.02 -3.95
CA THR A 54 -10.03 -5.27 -4.41
C THR A 54 -11.22 -6.18 -4.65
N GLY A 55 -12.42 -5.66 -4.39
CA GLY A 55 -13.67 -6.41 -4.48
C GLY A 55 -13.87 -7.44 -3.36
N SER A 56 -15.02 -8.12 -3.42
CA SER A 56 -15.52 -8.99 -2.36
C SER A 56 -14.94 -10.41 -2.37
N THR A 57 -14.44 -10.87 -3.52
CA THR A 57 -13.89 -12.22 -3.72
C THR A 57 -12.43 -12.35 -3.30
N GLY A 58 -11.71 -11.23 -3.21
CA GLY A 58 -10.30 -11.16 -2.83
C GLY A 58 -9.33 -11.80 -3.83
N ASP A 59 -9.79 -12.11 -5.04
CA ASP A 59 -8.97 -12.63 -6.13
C ASP A 59 -8.55 -11.54 -7.12
N THR A 60 -9.31 -10.46 -7.25
CA THR A 60 -8.93 -9.27 -8.00
C THR A 60 -8.10 -8.37 -7.10
N ILE A 61 -7.03 -7.83 -7.68
CA ILE A 61 -6.04 -7.04 -6.95
C ILE A 61 -5.66 -5.81 -7.74
N GLU A 62 -5.27 -4.78 -7.02
CA GLU A 62 -4.54 -3.63 -7.55
C GLU A 62 -3.05 -3.85 -7.35
N VAL A 63 -2.26 -3.51 -8.36
CA VAL A 63 -0.80 -3.57 -8.33
C VAL A 63 -0.26 -2.17 -8.08
N VAL A 64 0.19 -1.94 -6.86
CA VAL A 64 0.67 -0.65 -6.39
C VAL A 64 2.15 -0.51 -6.72
N PHE A 65 2.48 0.49 -7.53
CA PHE A 65 3.85 0.79 -7.93
C PHE A 65 4.47 1.81 -6.98
N PRO A 66 5.47 1.44 -6.16
CA PRO A 66 6.00 2.33 -5.14
C PRO A 66 6.71 3.57 -5.66
N GLU A 67 7.13 3.57 -6.94
CA GLU A 67 7.73 4.72 -7.63
C GLU A 67 6.72 5.73 -8.16
N ALA A 68 5.46 5.34 -8.30
CA ALA A 68 4.45 6.24 -8.82
C ALA A 68 4.12 7.34 -7.80
N THR A 69 4.02 8.56 -8.30
CA THR A 69 3.63 9.77 -7.59
C THR A 69 2.31 10.29 -8.13
N ASP A 70 1.69 11.23 -7.42
CA ASP A 70 0.46 11.91 -7.87
C ASP A 70 0.61 12.52 -9.29
N SER A 71 1.82 12.91 -9.71
CA SER A 71 2.07 13.47 -11.04
C SER A 71 2.40 12.44 -12.11
N THR A 72 2.55 11.16 -11.76
CA THR A 72 3.01 10.11 -12.69
C THR A 72 2.07 8.91 -12.78
N ILE A 73 1.05 8.81 -11.92
CA ILE A 73 0.09 7.69 -11.86
C ILE A 73 -0.56 7.37 -13.21
N ALA A 74 -0.91 8.39 -14.00
CA ALA A 74 -1.47 8.24 -15.35
C ALA A 74 -0.59 7.42 -16.31
N SER A 75 0.74 7.42 -16.10
CA SER A 75 1.66 6.60 -16.90
C SER A 75 1.65 5.12 -16.51
N PHE A 76 1.15 4.78 -15.32
CA PHE A 76 1.09 3.41 -14.82
C PHE A 76 -0.25 2.74 -15.14
N GLU A 77 -1.36 3.47 -15.21
CA GLU A 77 -2.72 2.93 -15.47
C GLU A 77 -2.78 1.99 -16.70
N ARG A 78 -2.07 2.35 -17.77
CA ARG A 78 -2.14 1.65 -19.06
C ARG A 78 -1.07 0.57 -19.24
N ILE A 79 -0.27 0.28 -18.21
CA ILE A 79 0.76 -0.75 -18.30
C ILE A 79 0.20 -2.12 -17.90
N ILE A 80 0.69 -3.16 -18.57
CA ILE A 80 0.48 -4.52 -18.08
C ILE A 80 1.47 -4.73 -16.94
N PRO A 81 1.00 -4.97 -15.69
CA PRO A 81 1.90 -5.08 -14.56
C PRO A 81 2.81 -6.30 -14.76
N PRO A 82 4.12 -6.17 -14.55
CA PRO A 82 5.13 -7.20 -14.81
C PRO A 82 5.17 -8.29 -13.74
N ILE A 83 4.04 -8.57 -13.12
CA ILE A 83 3.92 -9.49 -11.99
C ILE A 83 3.91 -10.96 -12.43
N SER A 84 4.02 -11.20 -13.74
CA SER A 84 4.11 -12.54 -14.31
C SER A 84 5.40 -13.23 -13.84
N GLY A 85 5.24 -14.30 -13.06
CA GLY A 85 6.36 -15.03 -12.45
C GLY A 85 6.69 -14.60 -11.03
N LEU A 86 6.10 -13.50 -10.53
CA LEU A 86 6.13 -13.19 -9.11
C LEU A 86 5.12 -14.04 -8.34
N THR A 87 5.49 -14.39 -7.12
CA THR A 87 4.56 -14.94 -6.14
C THR A 87 4.45 -13.97 -4.97
N PHE A 88 3.28 -13.95 -4.34
CA PHE A 88 2.96 -13.01 -3.27
C PHE A 88 2.65 -13.72 -1.97
N ASP A 89 3.18 -13.16 -0.89
CA ASP A 89 2.75 -13.47 0.46
C ASP A 89 1.63 -12.50 0.84
N LEU A 90 0.49 -13.04 1.28
CA LEU A 90 -0.74 -12.29 1.56
C LEU A 90 -0.90 -12.12 3.07
N PHE A 91 -1.24 -10.90 3.47
CA PHE A 91 -1.35 -10.47 4.85
C PHE A 91 -2.72 -9.84 5.09
N GLY A 92 -3.31 -10.15 6.24
CA GLY A 92 -4.45 -9.45 6.79
C GLY A 92 -4.07 -8.80 8.12
N ARG A 93 -5.06 -8.22 8.82
CA ARG A 93 -4.84 -7.62 10.14
C ARG A 93 -4.23 -8.62 11.13
N GLY A 94 -4.70 -9.87 11.14
CA GLY A 94 -4.22 -10.93 12.04
C GLY A 94 -2.87 -11.56 11.68
N GLY A 95 -2.19 -11.09 10.63
CA GLY A 95 -0.90 -11.61 10.17
C GLY A 95 -0.97 -12.32 8.81
N LYS A 96 -0.09 -13.31 8.58
CA LYS A 96 0.04 -13.99 7.28
C LYS A 96 -1.18 -14.88 7.00
N VAL A 97 -1.84 -14.65 5.87
CA VAL A 97 -3.01 -15.43 5.42
C VAL A 97 -2.61 -16.54 4.47
N LYS A 98 -1.70 -16.25 3.53
CA LYS A 98 -1.21 -17.22 2.54
C LYS A 98 0.18 -16.86 2.07
N SER A 99 0.92 -17.83 1.56
CA SER A 99 2.26 -17.62 0.99
C SER A 99 2.29 -18.06 -0.47
N SER A 100 3.21 -17.46 -1.23
CA SER A 100 3.56 -17.89 -2.59
C SER A 100 2.38 -18.02 -3.54
N VAL A 101 1.49 -17.02 -3.55
CA VAL A 101 0.33 -16.96 -4.45
C VAL A 101 0.74 -16.30 -5.76
N SER A 102 0.60 -17.02 -6.87
CA SER A 102 0.86 -16.46 -8.20
C SER A 102 -0.22 -15.47 -8.61
N ALA A 103 0.20 -14.38 -9.23
CA ALA A 103 -0.66 -13.40 -9.87
C ALA A 103 -0.62 -13.56 -11.40
N LEU A 104 -1.70 -13.15 -12.04
CA LEU A 104 -1.82 -12.98 -13.48
C LEU A 104 -2.20 -11.54 -13.76
N PRO A 105 -1.48 -10.81 -14.61
CA PRO A 105 -1.91 -9.48 -15.00
C PRO A 105 -3.27 -9.56 -15.71
N LEU A 106 -4.12 -8.57 -15.46
CA LEU A 106 -5.33 -8.36 -16.26
C LEU A 106 -5.03 -7.34 -17.37
N PRO A 107 -5.79 -7.35 -18.47
CA PRO A 107 -5.74 -6.27 -19.45
C PRO A 107 -6.02 -4.92 -18.75
N PRO A 108 -5.41 -3.82 -19.22
CA PRO A 108 -5.78 -2.48 -18.75
C PRO A 108 -7.28 -2.28 -18.87
N ALA A 109 -7.89 -1.65 -17.86
CA ALA A 109 -9.30 -1.31 -17.91
C ALA A 109 -9.52 -0.17 -18.92
N ASP A 110 -10.59 -0.25 -19.71
CA ASP A 110 -11.11 0.89 -20.46
C ASP A 110 -11.91 1.74 -19.47
N THR A 111 -11.31 2.82 -18.98
CA THR A 111 -11.93 3.79 -18.07
C THR A 111 -11.99 5.16 -18.72
N ASP A 112 -12.90 6.01 -18.24
CA ASP A 112 -12.97 7.41 -18.63
C ASP A 112 -11.64 8.14 -18.30
N GLU A 113 -11.31 9.18 -19.06
CA GLU A 113 -9.99 9.87 -18.98
C GLU A 113 -9.74 10.61 -17.65
N GLU A 114 -10.72 10.66 -16.74
CA GLU A 114 -10.69 11.45 -15.50
C GLU A 114 -10.41 10.63 -14.23
N CYS A 115 -10.39 9.28 -14.28
CA CYS A 115 -10.15 8.44 -13.10
C CYS A 115 -8.68 7.97 -13.02
N HIS A 116 -8.07 8.03 -11.83
CA HIS A 116 -6.74 7.46 -11.58
C HIS A 116 -6.79 6.17 -10.77
N PHE A 117 -6.21 5.08 -11.29
CA PHE A 117 -6.27 3.77 -10.64
C PHE A 117 -5.01 2.93 -10.83
N TRP A 118 -4.79 1.97 -9.93
CA TRP A 118 -3.71 1.00 -10.07
C TRP A 118 -4.05 -0.08 -11.09
N PRO A 119 -3.07 -0.54 -11.91
CA PRO A 119 -3.28 -1.66 -12.80
C PRO A 119 -3.80 -2.90 -12.09
N LEU A 120 -4.79 -3.55 -12.69
CA LEU A 120 -5.44 -4.71 -12.09
C LEU A 120 -4.73 -6.02 -12.42
N ALA A 121 -4.85 -6.96 -11.50
CA ALA A 121 -4.41 -8.33 -11.69
C ALA A 121 -5.33 -9.32 -10.96
N LYS A 122 -5.14 -10.61 -11.24
CA LYS A 122 -5.89 -11.70 -10.63
C LYS A 122 -4.98 -12.72 -9.96
N LEU A 123 -5.28 -13.06 -8.71
CA LEU A 123 -4.62 -14.12 -7.96
C LEU A 123 -5.24 -15.48 -8.28
N ARG A 124 -4.40 -16.49 -8.54
CA ARG A 124 -4.87 -17.83 -8.93
C ARG A 124 -5.54 -18.63 -7.81
N SER A 125 -5.37 -18.25 -6.55
CA SER A 125 -5.91 -18.99 -5.40
C SER A 125 -5.91 -18.15 -4.11
N ALA A 126 -6.39 -16.93 -4.15
CA ALA A 126 -6.54 -16.14 -2.93
C ALA A 126 -7.65 -16.72 -2.03
N ARG A 127 -7.55 -16.48 -0.72
CA ARG A 127 -8.64 -16.73 0.24
C ARG A 127 -9.28 -15.38 0.59
N ALA A 128 -10.46 -15.37 1.21
CA ALA A 128 -10.99 -14.15 1.79
C ALA A 128 -10.13 -13.67 2.98
N ASN A 129 -10.29 -12.39 3.38
CA ASN A 129 -9.75 -11.75 4.59
C ASN A 129 -8.26 -11.34 4.61
N TRP A 130 -7.56 -11.41 3.48
CA TRP A 130 -6.31 -10.66 3.33
C TRP A 130 -6.60 -9.23 2.84
N ARG A 131 -5.65 -8.33 2.99
CA ARG A 131 -5.78 -6.91 2.62
C ARG A 131 -4.63 -6.45 1.73
N VAL A 132 -3.41 -6.87 2.07
CA VAL A 132 -2.17 -6.46 1.40
C VAL A 132 -1.31 -7.68 1.09
N GLY A 133 -0.57 -7.65 0.00
CA GLY A 133 0.45 -8.63 -0.33
C GLY A 133 1.76 -8.00 -0.77
N PHE A 134 2.84 -8.72 -0.52
CA PHE A 134 4.20 -8.36 -0.92
C PHE A 134 4.81 -9.51 -1.72
N ALA A 135 5.78 -9.21 -2.58
CA ALA A 135 6.56 -10.26 -3.24
C ALA A 135 7.11 -11.24 -2.18
N SER A 136 6.98 -12.54 -2.43
CA SER A 136 7.29 -13.57 -1.45
C SER A 136 8.73 -13.48 -0.94
N GLY A 137 8.91 -13.64 0.36
CA GLY A 137 10.24 -13.63 1.00
C GLY A 137 10.76 -12.25 1.42
N HIS A 138 10.09 -11.16 1.05
CA HIS A 138 10.51 -9.80 1.42
C HIS A 138 9.99 -9.35 2.81
N VAL A 139 8.86 -9.90 3.22
CA VAL A 139 8.11 -9.40 4.37
C VAL A 139 7.63 -10.56 5.25
N ASN A 140 7.74 -10.41 6.56
CA ASN A 140 7.26 -11.36 7.56
C ASN A 140 6.08 -10.77 8.34
N ALA A 141 5.11 -11.62 8.71
CA ALA A 141 3.96 -11.15 9.48
C ALA A 141 4.32 -10.88 10.94
N ILE A 142 3.79 -9.80 11.48
CA ILE A 142 3.68 -9.61 12.92
C ILE A 142 2.31 -10.14 13.34
N LYS A 143 2.28 -11.03 14.33
CA LYS A 143 1.02 -11.46 14.94
C LYS A 143 0.53 -10.34 15.84
N VAL A 144 -0.74 -9.99 15.69
CA VAL A 144 -1.38 -8.94 16.48
C VAL A 144 -2.59 -9.48 17.21
N ASP A 145 -2.86 -8.89 18.36
CA ASP A 145 -4.09 -9.09 19.13
C ASP A 145 -4.98 -7.86 18.94
N SER A 146 -6.22 -8.08 18.50
CA SER A 146 -7.21 -7.02 18.29
C SER A 146 -7.97 -6.74 19.58
N ILE A 147 -8.32 -5.49 19.85
CA ILE A 147 -9.14 -5.13 21.03
C ILE A 147 -10.49 -5.85 21.04
N GLU A 148 -11.07 -6.12 19.87
CA GLU A 148 -12.33 -6.85 19.69
C GLU A 148 -12.20 -8.35 20.03
N GLY A 149 -10.98 -8.89 19.98
CA GLY A 149 -10.68 -10.28 20.34
C GLY A 149 -10.28 -10.46 21.81
N MET A 150 -10.17 -9.38 22.58
CA MET A 150 -9.75 -9.42 23.99
C MET A 150 -10.93 -9.73 24.93
N SER A 151 -10.62 -10.09 26.17
CA SER A 151 -11.62 -10.15 27.24
C SER A 151 -12.22 -8.75 27.50
N SER A 152 -13.42 -8.69 28.08
CA SER A 152 -14.06 -7.41 28.42
C SER A 152 -13.23 -6.57 29.41
N THR A 153 -12.55 -7.23 30.35
CA THR A 153 -11.66 -6.56 31.30
C THR A 153 -10.42 -5.98 30.62
N ASP A 154 -9.77 -6.75 29.76
CA ASP A 154 -8.53 -6.32 29.09
C ASP A 154 -8.79 -5.24 28.04
N SER A 155 -9.85 -5.38 27.25
CA SER A 155 -10.29 -4.37 26.28
C SER A 155 -10.65 -3.04 26.94
N ALA A 156 -11.39 -3.06 28.06
CA ALA A 156 -11.71 -1.86 28.82
C ALA A 156 -10.46 -1.19 29.41
N ALA A 157 -9.51 -1.99 29.93
CA ALA A 157 -8.24 -1.48 30.45
C ALA A 157 -7.38 -0.85 29.35
N LEU A 158 -7.32 -1.48 28.17
CA LEU A 158 -6.62 -0.95 27.00
C LEU A 158 -7.26 0.35 26.53
N ALA A 159 -8.58 0.40 26.39
CA ALA A 159 -9.30 1.59 25.98
C ALA A 159 -9.08 2.76 26.94
N ALA A 160 -9.13 2.54 28.25
CA ALA A 160 -8.83 3.55 29.26
C ALA A 160 -7.37 4.02 29.23
N SER A 161 -6.42 3.13 28.92
CA SER A 161 -5.01 3.51 28.73
C SER A 161 -4.82 4.38 27.49
N LEU A 162 -5.47 4.02 26.38
CA LEU A 162 -5.40 4.75 25.11
C LEU A 162 -6.05 6.13 25.21
N ALA A 163 -7.22 6.25 25.84
CA ALA A 163 -7.86 7.55 26.10
C ALA A 163 -6.96 8.49 26.92
N ARG A 164 -6.29 7.96 27.97
CA ARG A 164 -5.31 8.73 28.76
C ARG A 164 -4.06 9.09 27.97
N THR A 165 -3.65 8.25 27.02
CA THR A 165 -2.50 8.49 26.15
C THR A 165 -2.85 9.59 25.14
N ALA A 166 -4.00 9.50 24.46
CA ALA A 166 -4.51 10.50 23.54
C ALA A 166 -4.65 11.89 24.19
N ALA A 167 -5.10 11.94 25.45
CA ALA A 167 -5.21 13.17 26.22
C ALA A 167 -3.88 13.88 26.51
N THR A 168 -2.74 13.18 26.39
CA THR A 168 -1.39 13.77 26.57
C THR A 168 -0.77 14.30 25.29
N LEU A 169 -1.37 14.02 24.12
CA LEU A 169 -0.87 14.49 22.84
C LEU A 169 -0.97 16.03 22.77
N PRO A 170 -0.02 16.71 22.11
CA PRO A 170 -0.08 18.15 21.92
C PRO A 170 -1.45 18.61 21.39
N VAL A 171 -1.99 19.66 22.03
CA VAL A 171 -3.27 20.25 21.64
C VAL A 171 -3.06 21.09 20.38
N ALA A 172 -3.14 20.44 19.23
CA ALA A 172 -3.37 21.10 17.95
C ALA A 172 -4.54 20.43 17.24
N ALA A 173 -5.29 21.24 16.50
CA ALA A 173 -6.51 20.92 15.75
C ALA A 173 -7.80 20.98 16.59
N ASP A 174 -8.51 22.08 16.34
CA ASP A 174 -9.92 22.36 16.55
C ASP A 174 -10.46 22.47 18.02
N PRO A 175 -10.82 23.69 18.46
CA PRO A 175 -11.35 23.91 19.82
C PRO A 175 -12.72 23.24 20.06
N THR A 176 -13.46 22.89 19.00
CA THR A 176 -14.79 22.26 19.12
C THR A 176 -14.71 20.90 19.82
N PHE A 177 -13.59 20.19 19.72
CA PHE A 177 -13.43 18.90 20.40
C PHE A 177 -12.89 19.02 21.84
N ARG A 178 -12.63 20.24 22.34
CA ARG A 178 -12.07 20.45 23.68
C ARG A 178 -13.03 19.93 24.76
N GLY A 179 -12.49 19.15 25.70
CA GLY A 179 -13.27 18.59 26.80
C GLY A 179 -14.14 17.39 26.41
N LEU A 180 -14.18 17.00 25.14
CA LEU A 180 -14.88 15.79 24.70
C LEU A 180 -14.08 14.53 25.04
N PRO A 181 -14.76 13.42 25.40
CA PRO A 181 -14.11 12.17 25.71
C PRO A 181 -13.53 11.51 24.45
N PHE A 182 -12.36 10.89 24.60
CA PHE A 182 -11.78 10.01 23.59
C PHE A 182 -12.45 8.64 23.61
N ARG A 183 -12.80 8.13 22.41
CA ARG A 183 -13.32 6.76 22.22
C ARG A 183 -12.36 5.97 21.34
N VAL A 184 -12.12 4.71 21.65
CA VAL A 184 -11.28 3.84 20.81
C VAL A 184 -12.16 3.23 19.73
N ARG A 185 -11.85 3.49 18.45
CA ARG A 185 -12.55 2.91 17.29
C ARG A 185 -11.98 1.55 16.94
N SER A 186 -10.65 1.43 16.94
CA SER A 186 -9.94 0.16 16.79
C SER A 186 -8.61 0.22 17.53
N ALA A 187 -8.09 -0.92 17.98
CA ALA A 187 -6.76 -1.02 18.54
C ALA A 187 -6.18 -2.41 18.36
N PHE A 188 -4.88 -2.44 18.10
CA PHE A 188 -4.11 -3.65 17.87
C PHE A 188 -2.85 -3.60 18.72
N THR A 189 -2.54 -4.70 19.39
CA THR A 189 -1.31 -4.83 20.16
C THR A 189 -0.45 -5.95 19.61
N PHE A 190 0.86 -5.75 19.64
CA PHE A 190 1.82 -6.80 19.31
C PHE A 190 3.09 -6.62 20.12
N ARG A 191 3.90 -7.67 20.19
CA ARG A 191 5.16 -7.67 20.92
C ARG A 191 6.33 -7.63 19.94
N LEU A 192 7.24 -6.70 20.18
CA LEU A 192 8.61 -6.73 19.68
C LEU A 192 9.54 -7.18 20.82
N ASP A 193 10.81 -7.47 20.55
CA ASP A 193 11.73 -8.14 21.47
C ASP A 193 11.66 -7.64 22.93
N SER A 194 11.69 -6.32 23.14
CA SER A 194 11.71 -5.69 24.47
C SER A 194 10.49 -4.80 24.78
N VAL A 195 9.56 -4.64 23.84
CA VAL A 195 8.46 -3.68 23.95
C VAL A 195 7.12 -4.27 23.50
N ASP A 196 6.06 -3.88 24.19
CA ASP A 196 4.69 -4.02 23.72
C ASP A 196 4.34 -2.77 22.90
N VAL A 197 3.91 -2.97 21.67
CA VAL A 197 3.48 -1.91 20.75
C VAL A 197 1.97 -1.90 20.67
N VAL A 198 1.39 -0.70 20.62
CA VAL A 198 -0.01 -0.48 20.29
C VAL A 198 -0.13 0.39 19.06
N VAL A 199 -1.07 0.02 18.18
CA VAL A 199 -1.55 0.83 17.08
C VAL A 199 -3.04 1.01 17.29
N ALA A 200 -3.49 2.23 17.47
CA ALA A 200 -4.88 2.50 17.79
C ALA A 200 -5.40 3.69 17.00
N ASP A 201 -6.66 3.59 16.60
CA ASP A 201 -7.42 4.72 16.11
C ASP A 201 -8.42 5.16 17.17
N VAL A 202 -8.27 6.41 17.58
CA VAL A 202 -9.02 7.04 18.66
C VAL A 202 -9.79 8.22 18.08
N VAL A 203 -11.06 8.31 18.41
CA VAL A 203 -11.97 9.30 17.85
C VAL A 203 -12.59 10.21 18.91
N ARG A 204 -12.91 11.44 18.49
CA ARG A 204 -13.82 12.36 19.19
C ARG A 204 -14.89 12.80 18.20
N SER A 205 -16.15 12.83 18.61
CA SER A 205 -17.26 13.27 17.76
C SER A 205 -18.06 14.39 18.40
N VAL A 206 -18.55 15.30 17.57
CA VAL A 206 -19.48 16.37 17.94
C VAL A 206 -20.75 16.12 17.14
N ASN A 207 -21.82 15.74 17.84
CA ASN A 207 -23.08 15.41 17.19
C ASN A 207 -23.94 16.67 17.12
N GLU A 208 -23.75 17.47 16.08
CA GLU A 208 -24.60 18.63 15.75
C GLU A 208 -25.58 18.25 14.63
N GLU A 209 -26.83 18.72 14.72
CA GLU A 209 -27.91 18.32 13.80
C GLU A 209 -27.65 18.71 12.33
N ALA A 210 -26.88 19.78 12.09
CA ALA A 210 -26.61 20.30 10.75
C ALA A 210 -25.14 20.15 10.30
N ASN A 211 -24.21 19.84 11.20
CA ASN A 211 -22.78 19.79 10.91
C ASN A 211 -22.06 18.84 11.88
N PRO A 212 -22.32 17.52 11.79
CA PRO A 212 -21.62 16.57 12.64
C PRO A 212 -20.12 16.62 12.33
N ARG A 213 -19.30 16.55 13.39
CA ARG A 213 -17.84 16.67 13.25
C ARG A 213 -17.16 15.48 13.87
N LEU A 214 -16.09 15.04 13.22
CA LEU A 214 -15.30 13.91 13.65
C LEU A 214 -13.82 14.28 13.68
N GLU A 215 -13.12 13.76 14.68
CA GLU A 215 -11.67 13.76 14.73
C GLU A 215 -11.17 12.32 14.83
N HIS A 216 -10.22 11.97 13.97
CA HIS A 216 -9.44 10.74 14.03
C HIS A 216 -8.05 11.02 14.56
N ILE A 217 -7.57 10.14 15.43
CA ILE A 217 -6.21 10.14 15.94
C ILE A 217 -5.65 8.73 15.83
N LEU A 218 -4.78 8.52 14.84
CA LEU A 218 -3.95 7.31 14.79
C LEU A 218 -2.79 7.49 15.77
N ILE A 219 -2.61 6.52 16.66
CA ILE A 219 -1.54 6.49 17.66
C ILE A 219 -0.72 5.22 17.45
N VAL A 220 0.60 5.38 17.40
CA VAL A 220 1.56 4.27 17.54
C VAL A 220 2.39 4.53 18.79
N GLY A 221 2.29 3.63 19.75
CA GLY A 221 2.93 3.77 21.05
C GLY A 221 3.65 2.50 21.50
N GLU A 222 4.69 2.68 22.29
CA GLU A 222 5.48 1.58 22.86
C GLU A 222 5.50 1.67 24.38
N LYS A 223 5.54 0.52 25.04
CA LYS A 223 5.89 0.40 26.44
C LYS A 223 6.85 -0.76 26.61
N ALA A 224 7.69 -0.73 27.63
CA ALA A 224 8.53 -1.88 27.95
C ALA A 224 7.65 -3.12 28.18
N ALA A 225 8.10 -4.28 27.68
CA ALA A 225 7.33 -5.51 27.74
C ALA A 225 6.92 -5.85 29.18
N SER A 226 5.67 -6.30 29.35
CA SER A 226 5.11 -6.70 30.66
C SER A 226 4.99 -5.56 31.68
N THR A 227 5.17 -4.30 31.26
CA THR A 227 4.93 -3.15 32.14
C THR A 227 3.46 -2.74 32.08
N LEU A 228 2.88 -2.46 33.25
CA LEU A 228 1.59 -1.79 33.35
C LEU A 228 1.81 -0.29 33.22
N GLY A 229 0.96 0.41 32.47
CA GLY A 229 1.07 1.86 32.36
C GLY A 229 0.67 2.41 30.99
N LYS A 230 1.03 3.68 30.79
CA LYS A 230 0.79 4.43 29.55
C LYS A 230 1.78 4.00 28.47
N TYR A 231 1.36 4.11 27.21
CA TYR A 231 2.26 3.98 26.08
C TYR A 231 3.01 5.29 25.86
N ASN A 232 4.31 5.19 25.58
CA ASN A 232 5.10 6.30 25.05
C ASN A 232 4.81 6.40 23.55
N VAL A 233 4.22 7.51 23.13
CA VAL A 233 3.82 7.70 21.73
C VAL A 233 5.05 8.02 20.89
N GLY A 234 5.32 7.15 19.91
CA GLY A 234 6.41 7.32 18.96
C GLY A 234 5.96 7.93 17.63
N TYR A 235 4.67 7.83 17.31
CA TYR A 235 4.04 8.47 16.16
C TYR A 235 2.56 8.72 16.44
N TYR A 236 2.05 9.84 15.96
CA TYR A 236 0.62 10.05 15.85
C TYR A 236 0.29 10.90 14.62
N SER A 237 -0.90 10.72 14.08
CA SER A 237 -1.50 11.64 13.11
C SER A 237 -2.90 12.01 13.59
N ARG A 238 -3.33 13.23 13.26
CA ARG A 238 -4.62 13.76 13.66
C ARG A 238 -5.29 14.43 12.46
N THR A 239 -6.52 14.06 12.18
CA THR A 239 -7.39 14.66 11.17
C THR A 239 -8.71 15.03 11.84
N ALA A 240 -9.24 16.21 11.53
CA ALA A 240 -10.48 16.71 12.12
C ALA A 240 -11.27 17.48 11.06
N GLY A 241 -12.57 17.24 10.97
CA GLY A 241 -13.40 17.82 9.91
C GLY A 241 -14.89 17.52 10.10
N ALA A 242 -15.64 17.69 9.02
CA ALA A 242 -17.02 17.23 8.93
C ALA A 242 -17.04 15.70 8.85
N GLU A 243 -18.01 15.05 9.48
CA GLU A 243 -18.04 13.58 9.57
C GLU A 243 -17.99 12.89 8.21
N GLU A 244 -18.66 13.48 7.21
CA GLU A 244 -18.77 12.97 5.84
C GLU A 244 -17.48 13.07 5.03
N SER A 245 -16.58 14.01 5.38
CA SER A 245 -15.38 14.32 4.59
C SER A 245 -14.07 14.16 5.35
N THR A 246 -14.13 13.65 6.59
CA THR A 246 -12.94 13.53 7.43
C THR A 246 -12.17 12.29 7.05
N GLN A 247 -10.93 12.51 6.62
CA GLN A 247 -9.99 11.42 6.32
C GLN A 247 -9.84 10.48 7.50
N ALA A 248 -10.05 9.19 7.22
CA ALA A 248 -9.81 8.09 8.14
C ALA A 248 -8.53 7.35 7.75
N THR A 249 -7.82 6.81 8.74
CA THR A 249 -6.69 5.91 8.48
C THR A 249 -7.05 4.50 8.96
N GLU A 250 -7.21 3.56 8.03
CA GLU A 250 -7.44 2.14 8.33
C GLU A 250 -6.08 1.42 8.45
N VAL A 251 -5.93 0.60 9.49
CA VAL A 251 -4.78 -0.31 9.61
C VAL A 251 -5.05 -1.58 8.82
N LEU A 252 -4.23 -1.84 7.81
CA LEU A 252 -4.38 -3.01 6.94
C LEU A 252 -3.63 -4.22 7.49
N THR A 253 -2.37 -4.04 7.91
CA THR A 253 -1.53 -5.10 8.50
C THR A 253 -0.28 -4.55 9.19
N MET A 254 0.39 -5.41 9.96
CA MET A 254 1.66 -5.14 10.63
C MET A 254 2.67 -6.20 10.21
N VAL A 255 3.85 -5.76 9.83
CA VAL A 255 4.85 -6.61 9.20
C VAL A 255 6.28 -6.25 9.62
N GLN A 256 7.20 -7.16 9.36
CA GLN A 256 8.65 -6.94 9.42
C GLN A 256 9.22 -6.98 8.01
N ILE A 257 9.83 -5.88 7.59
CA ILE A 257 10.38 -5.71 6.25
C ILE A 257 11.86 -6.12 6.22
N GLY A 258 12.22 -6.91 5.21
CA GLY A 258 13.60 -7.22 4.86
C GLY A 258 14.34 -8.11 5.85
N ALA A 259 15.62 -8.32 5.55
CA ALA A 259 16.53 -9.09 6.40
C ALA A 259 16.76 -8.42 7.78
N ALA A 260 16.69 -7.08 7.82
CA ALA A 260 16.78 -6.31 9.05
C ALA A 260 15.53 -6.41 9.94
N LYS A 261 14.45 -7.08 9.46
CA LYS A 261 13.18 -7.27 10.16
C LYS A 261 12.59 -5.95 10.69
N ARG A 262 12.69 -4.87 9.91
CA ARG A 262 12.22 -3.55 10.32
C ARG A 262 10.70 -3.59 10.53
N PRO A 263 10.19 -3.34 11.75
CA PRO A 263 8.74 -3.30 11.97
C PRO A 263 8.09 -2.15 11.20
N ALA A 264 6.98 -2.45 10.54
CA ALA A 264 6.21 -1.53 9.73
C ALA A 264 4.71 -1.79 9.88
N ILE A 265 3.92 -0.72 9.73
CA ILE A 265 2.46 -0.74 9.71
C ILE A 265 2.06 -0.28 8.31
N VAL A 266 1.24 -1.08 7.64
CA VAL A 266 0.62 -0.70 6.37
C VAL A 266 -0.74 -0.12 6.67
N VAL A 267 -0.97 1.09 6.17
CA VAL A 267 -2.22 1.82 6.37
C VAL A 267 -2.86 2.17 5.03
N ASP A 268 -4.18 2.26 5.05
CA ASP A 268 -4.96 2.94 4.02
C ASP A 268 -5.42 4.29 4.58
N ILE A 269 -5.28 5.34 3.78
CA ILE A 269 -5.70 6.70 4.09
C ILE A 269 -6.87 6.99 3.17
N GLU A 270 -8.07 6.87 3.73
CA GLU A 270 -9.33 7.04 3.04
C GLU A 270 -9.66 8.53 2.92
N TYR A 271 -10.02 8.94 1.70
CA TYR A 271 -10.62 10.22 1.34
C TYR A 271 -12.00 9.91 0.73
N ASP A 272 -12.85 10.93 0.57
CA ASP A 272 -14.25 10.77 0.17
C ASP A 272 -14.42 9.91 -1.09
N ASP A 273 -13.65 10.20 -2.14
CA ASP A 273 -13.69 9.51 -3.44
C ASP A 273 -12.37 8.80 -3.79
N ALA A 274 -11.47 8.63 -2.81
CA ALA A 274 -10.10 8.22 -3.12
C ALA A 274 -9.36 7.57 -1.95
N SER A 275 -8.23 6.95 -2.25
CA SER A 275 -7.36 6.35 -1.23
C SER A 275 -5.88 6.59 -1.48
N LYS A 276 -5.10 6.55 -0.40
CA LYS A 276 -3.64 6.45 -0.44
C LYS A 276 -3.16 5.38 0.52
N LEU A 277 -2.26 4.55 0.05
CA LEU A 277 -1.58 3.58 0.91
C LEU A 277 -0.37 4.22 1.56
N GLY A 278 -0.04 3.81 2.79
CA GLY A 278 1.07 4.35 3.54
C GLY A 278 1.87 3.28 4.28
N LEU A 279 3.15 3.59 4.50
CA LEU A 279 4.02 2.83 5.42
C LEU A 279 4.41 3.71 6.60
N ILE A 280 4.19 3.19 7.81
CA ILE A 280 4.71 3.75 9.05
C ILE A 280 5.74 2.77 9.59
N GLU A 281 7.01 3.17 9.60
CA GLU A 281 8.13 2.29 9.97
C GLU A 281 8.74 2.69 11.31
N ARG A 282 9.19 1.68 12.05
CA ARG A 282 10.01 1.87 13.25
C ARG A 282 11.44 2.19 12.83
N MET A 283 11.85 3.43 13.05
CA MET A 283 13.17 3.93 12.65
C MET A 283 14.24 3.65 13.71
N ALA A 284 13.84 3.72 14.98
CA ALA A 284 14.64 3.41 16.16
C ALA A 284 13.70 3.06 17.33
N ASP A 285 14.26 2.74 18.49
CA ASP A 285 13.45 2.45 19.68
C ASP A 285 12.52 3.62 20.05
N GLY A 286 11.22 3.34 20.17
CA GLY A 286 10.20 4.34 20.43
C GLY A 286 9.99 5.37 19.32
N GLN A 287 10.63 5.24 18.15
CA GLN A 287 10.55 6.22 17.07
C GLN A 287 9.92 5.61 15.82
N TRP A 288 8.71 6.07 15.51
CA TRP A 288 7.95 5.65 14.34
C TRP A 288 7.79 6.83 13.37
N ARG A 289 7.80 6.56 12.06
CA ARG A 289 7.67 7.60 11.04
C ARG A 289 6.88 7.09 9.86
N ALA A 290 5.97 7.92 9.33
CA ALA A 290 5.43 7.70 7.99
C ALA A 290 6.55 7.91 6.97
N THR A 291 7.02 6.83 6.34
CA THR A 291 8.19 6.85 5.44
C THR A 291 7.78 6.93 3.99
N TRP A 292 6.70 6.26 3.59
CA TRP A 292 6.22 6.20 2.22
C TRP A 292 4.72 6.38 2.13
N ARG A 293 4.26 6.93 1.00
CA ARG A 293 2.85 7.00 0.60
C ARG A 293 2.74 6.71 -0.89
N SER A 294 1.69 6.01 -1.30
CA SER A 294 1.38 5.79 -2.71
C SER A 294 0.91 7.07 -3.38
N ALA A 295 0.87 7.04 -4.72
CA ALA A 295 0.08 8.01 -5.47
C ALA A 295 -1.40 7.96 -5.05
N TYR A 296 -2.07 9.10 -5.19
CA TYR A 296 -3.53 9.22 -5.10
C TYR A 296 -4.22 8.44 -6.22
N THR A 297 -5.29 7.73 -5.88
CA THR A 297 -6.17 7.07 -6.83
C THR A 297 -7.62 7.38 -6.49
N ASP A 298 -8.38 7.86 -7.48
CA ASP A 298 -9.77 8.32 -7.43
C ASP A 298 -10.55 7.81 -8.65
N CYS A 299 -11.86 7.64 -8.50
CA CYS A 299 -12.76 7.23 -9.59
C CYS A 299 -14.12 7.92 -9.47
#